data_AF-A0A4V2BC71-F1
#
_entry.id   AF-A0A4V2BC71-F1
#
_cell.length_a   1.000
_cell.length_b   1.000
_cell.length_c   1.000
_cell.angle_alpha   90.00
_cell.angle_beta   90.00
_cell.angle_gamma   90.00
#
_symmetry.space_group_name_H-M   'P 1'
#
loop_
_entity.id
_entity.type
_entity.pdbx_description
1 polymer ?
#
loop_
_entity_poly.entity_id
_entity_poly.type
_entity_poly.pdbx_seq_one_letter_code
_entity_poly.pdbx_strand_id
1 'polypeptide(L)'
;MINASRLSLTLFFAASLITSGCGNTSAGGDAGIAGVGDFKMSIANGAATLSVVLETLAIDAGARVPISKPAGAFIEMGPDFQSGGTLLVLSVPLSSLMKDYSGLPLVGLPDGRALPGVREGALGAVAFELPAIGLTYFYLSGDAYGIFFPVSLPKVPVMVSSKIKDEKGNLLGVIWGVPKSGKNQLSGVLFLFPVDGGA
;
A
#
# COMPACT_ATOMS: atom_id res chain seq x y z
N MET A 1 44.45 22.12 -63.56
CA MET A 1 43.52 21.06 -63.09
C MET A 1 43.83 20.80 -61.62
N ILE A 2 42.85 21.10 -60.77
CA ILE A 2 42.40 20.38 -59.55
C ILE A 2 43.46 19.52 -58.81
N ASN A 3 43.62 19.49 -57.49
CA ASN A 3 43.11 20.19 -56.31
C ASN A 3 43.66 19.41 -55.09
N ALA A 4 43.46 19.96 -53.89
CA ALA A 4 43.40 19.30 -52.59
C ALA A 4 44.77 18.96 -51.96
N SER A 5 45.36 19.82 -51.13
CA SER A 5 44.89 20.33 -49.82
C SER A 5 44.86 19.26 -48.72
N ARG A 6 45.83 19.42 -47.81
CA ARG A 6 45.80 19.26 -46.34
C ARG A 6 45.24 17.98 -45.73
N LEU A 7 46.03 17.36 -44.85
CA LEU A 7 45.53 16.79 -43.59
C LEU A 7 46.68 16.60 -42.60
N SER A 8 46.86 17.52 -41.64
CA SER A 8 47.77 17.32 -40.50
C SER A 8 46.96 17.42 -39.20
N LEU A 9 46.54 16.24 -38.77
CA LEU A 9 46.28 15.75 -37.41
C LEU A 9 46.02 16.80 -36.30
N THR A 10 44.76 17.18 -36.11
CA THR A 10 44.30 17.85 -34.88
C THR A 10 43.92 16.80 -33.83
N LEU A 11 44.72 16.73 -32.77
CA LEU A 11 44.52 15.87 -31.60
C LEU A 11 43.40 16.46 -30.73
N PHE A 12 42.15 16.06 -30.94
CA PHE A 12 41.02 16.40 -30.06
C PHE A 12 40.96 15.40 -28.89
N PHE A 13 41.34 15.89 -27.71
CA PHE A 13 41.23 15.19 -26.43
C PHE A 13 39.75 15.22 -26.00
N ALA A 14 38.98 14.20 -26.36
CA ALA A 14 37.61 14.01 -25.89
C ALA A 14 37.65 13.46 -24.45
N ALA A 15 37.69 14.37 -23.47
CA ALA A 15 37.45 14.04 -22.07
C ALA A 15 35.95 13.74 -21.88
N SER A 16 35.56 12.49 -22.09
CA SER A 16 34.25 11.97 -21.69
C SER A 16 34.20 11.85 -20.17
N LEU A 17 33.89 12.96 -19.50
CA LEU A 17 33.42 12.95 -18.11
C LEU A 17 32.08 12.22 -18.09
N ILE A 18 32.13 10.93 -17.75
CA ILE A 18 30.97 10.18 -17.27
C ILE A 18 30.68 10.75 -15.88
N THR A 19 29.98 11.89 -15.82
CA THR A 19 29.31 12.27 -14.59
C THR A 19 28.14 11.32 -14.46
N SER A 20 28.32 10.32 -13.61
CA SER A 20 27.27 9.47 -13.09
C SER A 20 26.11 10.37 -12.70
N GLY A 21 25.06 10.37 -13.53
CA GLY A 21 23.81 11.03 -13.19
C GLY A 21 23.40 10.52 -11.82
N CYS A 22 23.20 11.46 -10.91
CA CYS A 22 22.53 11.26 -9.64
C CYS A 22 21.11 10.79 -9.94
N GLY A 23 20.98 9.51 -10.28
CA GLY A 23 19.71 8.82 -10.32
C GLY A 23 19.34 8.58 -8.88
N ASN A 24 18.37 9.36 -8.39
CA ASN A 24 17.64 9.16 -7.15
C ASN A 24 17.16 7.71 -7.08
N THR A 25 18.04 6.81 -6.66
CA THR A 25 17.69 5.51 -6.15
C THR A 25 17.40 5.77 -4.70
N SER A 26 16.12 6.03 -4.43
CA SER A 26 15.57 5.87 -3.09
C SER A 26 16.12 4.56 -2.55
N ALA A 27 16.97 4.65 -1.54
CA ALA A 27 17.51 3.52 -0.83
C ALA A 27 16.33 2.84 -0.13
N GLY A 28 15.91 1.70 -0.67
CA GLY A 28 14.79 0.93 -0.16
C GLY A 28 14.13 0.14 -1.28
N GLY A 29 14.79 -0.92 -1.74
CA GLY A 29 14.14 -1.92 -2.58
C GLY A 29 13.10 -2.69 -1.78
N ASP A 30 11.96 -2.07 -1.51
CA ASP A 30 10.77 -2.74 -1.04
C ASP A 30 10.12 -3.36 -2.28
N ALA A 31 10.18 -4.70 -2.39
CA ALA A 31 9.51 -5.41 -3.47
C ALA A 31 8.02 -5.06 -3.44
N GLY A 32 7.59 -4.23 -4.39
CA GLY A 32 6.20 -3.79 -4.51
C GLY A 32 5.26 -4.97 -4.73
N ILE A 33 4.02 -4.85 -4.27
CA ILE A 33 2.98 -5.83 -4.57
C ILE A 33 2.42 -5.47 -5.94
N ALA A 34 2.57 -6.36 -6.92
CA ALA A 34 2.07 -6.10 -8.27
C ALA A 34 0.58 -5.70 -8.25
N GLY A 35 0.23 -4.60 -8.94
CA GLY A 35 -1.12 -4.01 -8.96
C GLY A 35 -1.42 -3.04 -7.82
N VAL A 36 -0.50 -2.91 -6.85
CA VAL A 36 -0.46 -1.84 -5.86
C VAL A 36 0.74 -0.97 -6.19
N GLY A 37 0.48 0.29 -6.50
CA GLY A 37 1.52 1.28 -6.73
C GLY A 37 2.11 1.75 -5.40
N ASP A 38 2.34 3.06 -5.30
CA ASP A 38 2.86 3.67 -4.08
C ASP A 38 1.85 3.56 -2.92
N PHE A 39 2.36 3.24 -1.74
CA PHE A 39 1.62 3.36 -0.49
C PHE A 39 2.42 4.19 0.51
N LYS A 40 1.72 5.00 1.29
CA LYS A 40 2.31 5.87 2.31
C LYS A 40 1.46 5.82 3.55
N MET A 41 2.12 5.72 4.70
CA MET A 41 1.47 5.88 5.99
C MET A 41 2.02 7.11 6.68
N SER A 42 1.14 7.92 7.25
CA SER A 42 1.50 9.06 8.06
C SER A 42 0.69 9.08 9.35
N ILE A 43 1.31 9.55 10.42
CA ILE A 43 0.64 9.84 11.68
C ILE A 43 0.77 11.33 11.90
N ALA A 44 -0.33 12.05 11.72
CA ALA A 44 -0.37 13.50 11.82
C ALA A 44 -1.73 13.96 12.34
N ASN A 45 -1.77 15.09 13.04
CA ASN A 45 -3.02 15.72 13.50
C ASN A 45 -3.94 14.78 14.31
N GLY A 46 -3.35 13.84 15.07
CA GLY A 46 -4.12 12.88 15.88
C GLY A 46 -4.81 11.77 15.09
N ALA A 47 -4.46 11.57 13.81
CA ALA A 47 -4.97 10.49 12.97
C ALA A 47 -3.84 9.71 12.31
N ALA A 48 -4.03 8.40 12.18
CA ALA A 48 -3.25 7.56 11.28
C ALA A 48 -3.91 7.60 9.90
N THR A 49 -3.14 7.94 8.87
CA THR A 49 -3.60 8.00 7.48
C THR A 49 -2.77 7.06 6.63
N LEU A 50 -3.44 6.15 5.93
CA LEU A 50 -2.86 5.25 4.94
C LEU A 50 -3.37 5.66 3.56
N SER A 51 -2.45 6.01 2.67
CA SER A 51 -2.71 6.29 1.27
C SER A 51 -2.14 5.17 0.41
N VAL A 52 -2.91 4.69 -0.57
CA VAL A 52 -2.54 3.58 -1.45
C VAL A 52 -3.01 3.88 -2.86
N VAL A 53 -2.13 3.76 -3.84
CA VAL A 53 -2.50 3.84 -5.26
C VAL A 53 -2.76 2.43 -5.79
N LEU A 54 -3.96 2.20 -6.32
CA LEU A 54 -4.32 1.00 -7.06
C LEU A 54 -4.18 1.28 -8.55
N GLU A 55 -3.17 0.68 -9.18
CA GLU A 55 -2.86 0.90 -10.60
C GLU A 55 -3.84 0.16 -11.53
N THR A 56 -4.44 -0.93 -11.05
CA THR A 56 -5.33 -1.78 -11.85
C THR A 56 -6.79 -1.35 -11.83
N LEU A 57 -7.13 -0.33 -11.02
CA LEU A 57 -8.48 0.18 -10.88
C LEU A 57 -8.51 1.64 -11.32
N ALA A 58 -9.33 1.96 -12.32
CA ALA A 58 -9.59 3.33 -12.74
C ALA A 58 -11.05 3.67 -12.42
N ILE A 59 -11.26 4.73 -11.65
CA ILE A 59 -12.59 5.29 -11.36
C ILE A 59 -12.64 6.75 -11.78
N ASP A 60 -13.76 7.17 -12.35
CA ASP A 60 -13.93 8.55 -12.83
C ASP A 60 -14.49 9.49 -11.76
N ALA A 61 -14.96 8.95 -10.64
CA ALA A 61 -15.60 9.70 -9.56
C ALA A 61 -15.10 9.24 -8.20
N GLY A 62 -14.92 10.20 -7.29
CA GLY A 62 -14.54 9.94 -5.92
C GLY A 62 -15.73 9.65 -4.99
N ALA A 63 -15.49 8.88 -3.95
CA ALA A 63 -16.44 8.60 -2.88
C ALA A 63 -15.75 8.62 -1.52
N ARG A 64 -16.48 9.05 -0.49
CA ARG A 64 -16.05 8.97 0.90
C ARG A 64 -17.04 8.14 1.69
N VAL A 65 -16.56 7.04 2.25
CA VAL A 65 -17.35 6.07 3.00
C VAL A 65 -16.95 6.11 4.47
N PRO A 66 -17.85 6.50 5.40
CA PRO A 66 -17.56 6.43 6.82
C PRO A 66 -17.51 4.97 7.28
N ILE A 67 -16.58 4.65 8.17
CA ILE A 67 -16.52 3.33 8.83
C ILE A 67 -17.31 3.43 10.14
N SER A 68 -18.23 2.49 10.37
CA SER A 68 -19.13 2.51 11.53
C SER A 68 -18.38 2.36 12.86
N LYS A 69 -17.30 1.58 12.89
CA LYS A 69 -16.32 1.55 13.98
C LYS A 69 -14.92 1.40 13.38
N PRO A 70 -13.95 2.22 13.79
CA PRO A 70 -13.95 3.09 14.96
C PRO A 70 -14.53 4.49 14.63
N ALA A 71 -15.06 5.19 15.62
CA ALA A 71 -15.75 6.46 15.38
C ALA A 71 -14.81 7.52 14.75
N GLY A 72 -15.31 8.21 13.72
CA GLY A 72 -14.57 9.22 12.96
C GLY A 72 -13.65 8.65 11.88
N ALA A 73 -13.55 7.33 11.75
CA ALA A 73 -12.80 6.72 10.65
C ALA A 73 -13.58 6.75 9.33
N PHE A 74 -12.85 6.89 8.24
CA PHE A 74 -13.42 6.90 6.90
C PHE A 74 -12.40 6.41 5.88
N ILE A 75 -12.92 6.01 4.73
CA ILE A 75 -12.15 5.73 3.52
C ILE A 75 -12.61 6.68 2.45
N GLU A 76 -11.65 7.32 1.81
CA GLU A 76 -11.84 8.08 0.60
C GLU A 76 -11.23 7.32 -0.57
N MET A 77 -11.91 7.33 -1.70
CA MET A 77 -11.47 6.73 -2.93
C MET A 77 -11.68 7.75 -4.05
N GLY A 78 -10.71 7.90 -4.95
CA GLY A 78 -10.81 8.84 -6.07
C GLY A 78 -9.79 8.55 -7.17
N PRO A 79 -9.93 9.17 -8.34
CA PRO A 79 -8.93 9.07 -9.40
C PRO A 79 -7.58 9.58 -8.91
N ASP A 80 -6.52 8.84 -9.18
CA ASP A 80 -5.15 9.34 -9.04
C ASP A 80 -4.72 10.02 -10.34
N PHE A 81 -4.60 11.35 -10.32
CA PHE A 81 -4.25 12.15 -11.50
C PHE A 81 -2.79 11.97 -11.96
N GLN A 82 -1.94 11.33 -11.15
CA GLN A 82 -0.54 11.09 -11.50
C GLN A 82 -0.34 9.78 -12.27
N SER A 83 -1.02 8.71 -11.87
CA SER A 83 -0.87 7.38 -12.48
C SER A 83 -2.03 6.97 -13.40
N GLY A 84 -3.19 7.62 -13.32
CA GLY A 84 -4.43 7.17 -13.96
C GLY A 84 -5.11 6.00 -13.25
N GLY A 85 -4.59 5.59 -12.09
CA GLY A 85 -5.20 4.60 -11.20
C GLY A 85 -6.20 5.21 -10.22
N THR A 86 -6.43 4.52 -9.10
CA THR A 86 -7.32 4.96 -8.02
C THR A 86 -6.52 5.18 -6.74
N LEU A 87 -6.61 6.36 -6.15
CA LEU A 87 -6.10 6.65 -4.82
C LEU A 87 -7.12 6.23 -3.76
N LEU A 88 -6.68 5.40 -2.82
CA LEU A 88 -7.40 5.08 -1.59
C LEU A 88 -6.74 5.78 -0.41
N VAL A 89 -7.54 6.43 0.42
CA VAL A 89 -7.09 7.07 1.66
C VAL A 89 -7.94 6.58 2.81
N LEU A 90 -7.36 5.74 3.67
CA LEU A 90 -7.94 5.38 4.95
C LEU A 90 -7.44 6.37 5.99
N SER A 91 -8.36 6.99 6.74
CA SER A 91 -8.03 7.84 7.88
C SER A 91 -8.73 7.35 9.13
N VAL A 92 -7.97 7.20 10.21
CA VAL A 92 -8.45 6.68 11.48
C VAL A 92 -7.93 7.54 12.64
N PRO A 93 -8.80 8.09 13.49
CA PRO A 93 -8.36 8.81 14.69
C PRO A 93 -7.60 7.89 15.65
N LEU A 94 -6.42 8.32 16.12
CA LEU A 94 -5.59 7.55 17.06
C LEU A 94 -6.32 7.30 18.38
N SER A 95 -7.05 8.30 18.87
CA SER A 95 -7.85 8.21 20.10
C SER A 95 -8.97 7.17 20.02
N SER A 96 -9.43 6.84 18.80
CA SER A 96 -10.39 5.78 18.61
C SER A 96 -9.71 4.41 18.49
N LEU A 97 -8.52 4.30 17.88
CA LEU A 97 -7.75 3.04 17.81
C LEU A 97 -7.39 2.48 19.19
N MET A 98 -7.14 3.35 20.17
CA MET A 98 -6.79 2.97 21.54
C MET A 98 -7.97 2.49 22.40
N LYS A 99 -9.18 2.40 21.84
CA LYS A 99 -10.37 1.94 22.57
C LYS A 99 -10.45 0.42 22.60
N ASP A 100 -11.20 -0.12 23.55
CA ASP A 100 -11.49 -1.55 23.60
C ASP A 100 -12.48 -1.97 22.51
N TYR A 101 -12.12 -3.02 21.77
CA TYR A 101 -12.88 -3.64 20.70
C TYR A 101 -13.18 -5.13 20.94
N SER A 102 -13.03 -5.60 22.18
CA SER A 102 -13.25 -6.99 22.62
C SER A 102 -14.61 -7.60 22.22
N GLY A 103 -15.62 -6.78 21.92
CA GLY A 103 -16.95 -7.21 21.48
C GLY A 103 -17.14 -7.38 19.97
N LEU A 104 -16.11 -7.18 19.14
CA LEU A 104 -16.20 -7.41 17.69
C LEU A 104 -16.07 -8.90 17.35
N PRO A 105 -16.74 -9.38 16.29
CA PRO A 105 -16.58 -10.75 15.84
C PRO A 105 -15.14 -10.98 15.38
N LEU A 106 -14.51 -12.04 15.89
CA LEU A 106 -13.18 -12.46 15.46
C LEU A 106 -13.29 -13.13 14.10
N VAL A 107 -12.62 -12.56 13.11
CA VAL A 107 -12.61 -13.07 11.73
C VAL A 107 -11.21 -13.04 11.14
N GLY A 108 -10.95 -14.01 10.27
CA GLY A 108 -9.74 -14.05 9.44
C GLY A 108 -9.88 -13.18 8.19
N LEU A 109 -9.20 -13.56 7.11
CA LEU A 109 -9.47 -13.05 5.77
C LEU A 109 -10.93 -13.34 5.35
N PRO A 110 -11.50 -12.58 4.40
CA PRO A 110 -12.92 -12.70 4.02
C PRO A 110 -13.34 -14.09 3.51
N ASP A 111 -12.38 -14.91 3.08
CA ASP A 111 -12.60 -16.27 2.63
C ASP A 111 -12.32 -17.34 3.70
N GLY A 112 -12.16 -16.91 4.96
CA GLY A 112 -11.95 -17.77 6.12
C GLY A 112 -10.50 -18.19 6.36
N ARG A 113 -9.55 -17.77 5.52
CA ARG A 113 -8.11 -18.00 5.78
C ARG A 113 -7.66 -17.20 7.00
N ALA A 114 -6.63 -17.69 7.70
CA ALA A 114 -6.01 -16.95 8.79
C ALA A 114 -5.36 -15.63 8.30
N LEU A 115 -5.42 -14.59 9.13
CA LEU A 115 -4.67 -13.36 8.93
C LEU A 115 -3.17 -13.64 9.10
N PRO A 116 -2.34 -13.38 8.08
CA PRO A 116 -0.90 -13.55 8.19
C PRO A 116 -0.32 -12.57 9.21
N GLY A 117 0.63 -13.04 10.03
CA GLY A 117 1.27 -12.23 11.07
C GLY A 117 0.45 -12.02 12.34
N VAL A 118 -0.77 -12.58 12.42
CA VAL A 118 -1.60 -12.56 13.64
C VAL A 118 -1.55 -13.92 14.31
N ARG A 119 -1.21 -13.97 15.60
CA ARG A 119 -1.00 -15.22 16.36
C ARG A 119 -2.20 -16.16 16.31
N GLU A 120 -3.39 -15.64 16.57
CA GLU A 120 -4.64 -16.42 16.55
C GLU A 120 -5.27 -16.50 15.14
N GLY A 121 -4.62 -15.91 14.14
CA GLY A 121 -5.10 -15.89 12.76
C GLY A 121 -6.40 -15.10 12.52
N ALA A 122 -6.92 -14.42 13.53
CA ALA A 122 -8.15 -13.63 13.46
C ALA A 122 -8.06 -12.41 14.36
N LEU A 123 -8.74 -11.33 13.96
CA LEU A 123 -8.90 -10.11 14.76
C LEU A 123 -10.38 -9.72 14.78
N GLY A 124 -10.78 -8.90 15.75
CA GLY A 124 -12.10 -8.29 15.75
C GLY A 124 -12.26 -7.45 14.48
N ALA A 125 -13.39 -7.55 13.77
CA ALA A 125 -13.53 -6.79 12.53
C ALA A 125 -14.91 -6.16 12.33
N VAL A 126 -14.90 -5.16 11.45
CA VAL A 126 -16.09 -4.55 10.86
C VAL A 126 -16.01 -4.74 9.35
N ALA A 127 -17.03 -5.36 8.79
CA ALA A 127 -17.20 -5.47 7.35
C ALA A 127 -18.05 -4.32 6.82
N PHE A 128 -17.68 -3.78 5.66
CA PHE A 128 -18.45 -2.78 4.94
C PHE A 128 -18.14 -2.85 3.45
N GLU A 129 -19.04 -2.34 2.62
CA GLU A 129 -18.84 -2.31 1.18
C GLU A 129 -18.26 -0.97 0.74
N LEU A 130 -17.19 -1.03 -0.06
CA LEU A 130 -16.69 0.11 -0.79
C LEU A 130 -17.22 0.08 -2.22
N PRO A 131 -17.66 1.22 -2.78
CA PRO A 131 -17.95 1.34 -4.20
C PRO A 131 -16.78 0.82 -5.05
N ALA A 132 -17.07 0.17 -6.18
CA ALA A 132 -16.09 -0.37 -7.15
C ALA A 132 -15.10 -1.45 -6.66
N ILE A 133 -14.92 -1.62 -5.34
CA ILE A 133 -13.98 -2.59 -4.73
C ILE A 133 -14.74 -3.77 -4.13
N GLY A 134 -15.84 -3.51 -3.42
CA GLY A 134 -16.66 -4.52 -2.77
C GLY A 134 -16.37 -4.69 -1.28
N LEU A 135 -16.60 -5.91 -0.78
CA LEU A 135 -16.61 -6.21 0.66
C LEU A 135 -15.22 -6.10 1.30
N THR A 136 -15.04 -5.05 2.09
CA THR A 136 -13.80 -4.66 2.76
C THR A 136 -13.93 -4.94 4.25
N TYR A 137 -12.82 -5.31 4.89
CA TYR A 137 -12.78 -5.61 6.32
C TYR A 137 -11.79 -4.70 7.02
N PHE A 138 -12.25 -4.00 8.05
CA PHE A 138 -11.39 -3.26 8.97
C PHE A 138 -11.22 -4.05 10.26
N TYR A 139 -9.98 -4.43 10.54
CA TYR A 139 -9.58 -5.24 11.68
C TYR A 139 -9.10 -4.35 12.81
N LEU A 140 -9.50 -4.71 14.03
CA LEU A 140 -9.27 -3.98 15.27
C LEU A 140 -9.04 -4.97 16.40
N SER A 141 -8.00 -4.70 17.18
CA SER A 141 -7.71 -5.36 18.45
C SER A 141 -6.92 -4.40 19.34
N GLY A 142 -6.65 -4.81 20.59
CA GLY A 142 -5.79 -4.04 21.47
C GLY A 142 -4.35 -3.90 20.97
N ASP A 143 -3.87 -4.88 20.20
CA ASP A 143 -2.45 -4.98 19.83
C ASP A 143 -2.16 -4.57 18.38
N ALA A 144 -3.16 -4.68 17.50
CA ALA A 144 -3.03 -4.39 16.08
C ALA A 144 -4.35 -3.94 15.43
N TYR A 145 -4.22 -3.17 14.36
CA TYR A 145 -5.32 -2.81 13.47
C TYR A 145 -4.90 -3.02 12.01
N GLY A 146 -5.87 -3.10 11.13
CA GLY A 146 -5.58 -3.33 9.72
C GLY A 146 -6.78 -3.22 8.82
N ILE A 147 -6.52 -3.31 7.52
CA ILE A 147 -7.58 -3.27 6.51
C ILE A 147 -7.28 -4.25 5.38
N PHE A 148 -8.30 -4.98 4.94
CA PHE A 148 -8.24 -5.80 3.74
C PHE A 148 -9.07 -5.19 2.62
N PHE A 149 -8.42 -4.89 1.50
CA PHE A 149 -9.08 -4.48 0.26
C PHE A 149 -9.13 -5.65 -0.73
N PRO A 150 -10.33 -6.10 -1.15
CA PRO A 150 -10.46 -7.10 -2.20
C PRO A 150 -10.07 -6.47 -3.55
N VAL A 151 -8.88 -6.77 -4.04
CA VAL A 151 -8.41 -6.31 -5.35
C VAL A 151 -7.87 -7.48 -6.14
N SER A 152 -8.04 -7.42 -7.47
CA SER A 152 -7.48 -8.43 -8.35
C SER A 152 -6.00 -8.18 -8.53
N LEU A 153 -5.17 -8.95 -7.83
CA LEU A 153 -3.73 -8.92 -8.04
C LEU A 153 -3.40 -9.66 -9.35
N PRO A 154 -2.41 -9.20 -10.14
CA PRO A 154 -1.79 -10.00 -11.20
C PRO A 154 -1.41 -11.37 -10.63
N LYS A 155 -1.39 -12.43 -11.44
CA LYS A 155 -1.24 -13.82 -10.98
C LYS A 155 0.07 -14.03 -10.19
N VAL A 156 0.02 -13.78 -8.88
CA VAL A 156 1.04 -14.20 -7.92
C VAL A 156 0.52 -15.49 -7.29
N PRO A 157 1.23 -16.62 -7.43
CA PRO A 157 0.75 -17.91 -6.91
C PRO A 157 0.91 -18.03 -5.39
N VAL A 158 1.64 -17.11 -4.77
CA VAL A 158 2.02 -17.15 -3.36
C VAL A 158 1.71 -15.83 -2.66
N MET A 159 1.56 -15.91 -1.35
CA MET A 159 1.44 -14.73 -0.51
C MET A 159 2.79 -14.01 -0.46
N VAL A 160 2.76 -12.70 -0.72
CA VAL A 160 3.93 -11.82 -0.68
C VAL A 160 3.73 -10.77 0.38
N SER A 161 4.82 -10.27 0.97
CA SER A 161 4.76 -9.21 1.98
C SER A 161 5.85 -8.18 1.78
N SER A 162 5.53 -6.93 2.12
CA SER A 162 6.52 -5.86 2.26
C SER A 162 6.34 -5.14 3.59
N LYS A 163 7.41 -4.54 4.10
CA LYS A 163 7.36 -3.74 5.33
C LYS A 163 6.94 -2.32 4.98
N ILE A 164 6.11 -1.72 5.81
CA ILE A 164 5.72 -0.31 5.71
C ILE A 164 6.59 0.45 6.69
N LYS A 165 7.37 1.42 6.21
CA LYS A 165 8.25 2.24 7.04
C LYS A 165 7.91 3.72 6.91
N ASP A 166 8.22 4.49 7.95
CA ASP A 166 8.17 5.95 7.88
C ASP A 166 9.40 6.53 7.17
N GLU A 167 9.43 7.85 6.97
CA GLU A 167 10.55 8.58 6.34
C GLU A 167 11.88 8.43 7.11
N LYS A 168 11.83 8.05 8.40
CA LYS A 168 12.99 7.83 9.26
C LYS A 168 13.43 6.36 9.25
N GLY A 169 12.72 5.48 8.55
CA GLY A 169 12.98 4.05 8.46
C GLY A 169 12.37 3.19 9.57
N ASN A 170 11.56 3.76 10.47
CA ASN A 170 10.88 3.03 11.53
C ASN A 170 9.80 2.12 10.94
N LEU A 171 9.69 0.90 11.44
CA LEU A 171 8.65 -0.04 11.01
C LEU A 171 7.29 0.40 11.53
N LEU A 172 6.40 0.74 10.61
CA LEU A 172 5.02 1.10 10.90
C LEU A 172 4.06 -0.08 10.75
N GLY A 173 4.36 -1.05 9.89
CA GLY A 173 3.47 -2.17 9.64
C GLY A 173 3.95 -3.10 8.53
N VAL A 174 3.04 -3.97 8.08
CA VAL A 174 3.29 -4.92 7.00
C VAL A 174 2.12 -4.90 6.03
N ILE A 175 2.43 -4.87 4.74
CA ILE A 175 1.48 -5.05 3.65
C ILE A 175 1.63 -6.47 3.10
N TRP A 176 0.51 -7.15 2.86
CA TRP A 176 0.46 -8.51 2.32
C TRP A 176 -0.34 -8.52 1.01
N GLY A 177 0.26 -9.07 -0.03
CA GLY A 177 -0.40 -9.44 -1.26
C GLY A 177 -1.01 -10.83 -1.09
N VAL A 178 -2.32 -10.88 -0.93
CA VAL A 178 -3.06 -12.12 -0.69
C VAL A 178 -3.49 -12.69 -2.03
N PRO A 179 -2.94 -13.84 -2.45
CA PRO A 179 -3.26 -14.42 -3.75
C PRO A 179 -4.62 -15.12 -3.70
N LYS A 180 -5.20 -15.27 -4.89
CA LYS A 180 -6.31 -16.19 -5.09
C LYS A 180 -5.76 -17.62 -5.16
N SER A 181 -6.05 -18.46 -4.17
CA SER A 181 -5.58 -19.86 -4.11
C SER A 181 -6.72 -20.89 -4.35
N GLY A 182 -7.91 -20.44 -4.77
CA GLY A 182 -9.05 -21.31 -5.08
C GLY A 182 -10.23 -20.60 -5.74
N LYS A 183 -11.27 -21.35 -6.14
CA LYS A 183 -12.45 -20.79 -6.83
C LYS A 183 -13.23 -19.78 -5.98
N ASN A 184 -13.31 -20.01 -4.67
CA ASN A 184 -14.07 -19.21 -3.71
C ASN A 184 -13.21 -18.28 -2.85
N GLN A 185 -11.91 -18.18 -3.14
CA GLN A 185 -11.00 -17.33 -2.38
C GLN A 185 -10.85 -15.97 -3.06
N LEU A 186 -10.77 -14.93 -2.23
CA LEU A 186 -10.55 -13.56 -2.70
C LEU A 186 -9.05 -13.29 -2.76
N SER A 187 -8.62 -12.62 -3.83
CA SER A 187 -7.33 -11.93 -3.81
C SER A 187 -7.53 -10.55 -3.19
N GLY A 188 -6.46 -9.99 -2.66
CA GLY A 188 -6.49 -8.62 -2.19
C GLY A 188 -5.23 -8.22 -1.48
N VAL A 189 -5.31 -7.06 -0.85
CA VAL A 189 -4.18 -6.47 -0.12
C VAL A 189 -4.61 -6.30 1.32
N LEU A 190 -3.80 -6.84 2.23
CA LEU A 190 -3.98 -6.68 3.66
C LEU A 190 -2.89 -5.76 4.21
N PHE A 191 -3.30 -4.69 4.87
CA PHE A 191 -2.42 -3.84 5.66
C PHE A 191 -2.62 -4.18 7.14
N LEU A 192 -1.53 -4.42 7.86
CA LEU A 192 -1.54 -4.64 9.31
C LEU A 192 -0.52 -3.73 9.99
N PHE A 193 -0.96 -3.10 11.08
CA PHE A 193 -0.21 -2.13 11.86
C PHE A 193 -0.33 -2.48 13.34
N PRO A 194 0.77 -2.56 14.09
CA PRO A 194 0.70 -2.64 15.55
C PRO A 194 0.15 -1.33 16.13
N VAL A 195 -0.59 -1.42 17.23
CA VAL A 195 -1.11 -0.25 17.97
C VAL A 195 0.02 0.42 18.76
N ASP A 196 0.92 -0.39 19.31
CA ASP A 196 2.17 0.06 19.90
C ASP A 196 3.16 0.30 18.76
N GLY A 197 3.55 1.55 18.54
CA GLY A 197 4.44 1.92 17.43
C GLY A 197 5.79 1.19 17.48
N GLY A 198 5.84 0.00 16.88
CA GLY A 198 7.02 -0.85 16.76
C GLY A 198 7.27 -1.74 17.99
N ALA A 199 7.53 -3.01 17.70
CA ALA A 199 8.24 -3.93 18.60
C ALA A 199 9.66 -3.44 18.94
#